data_AF-T1L698-F1
#
_entry.id   AF-T1L698-F1
#
_cell.length_a   1.000
_cell.length_b   1.000
_cell.length_c   1.000
_cell.angle_alpha   90.00
_cell.angle_beta   90.00
_cell.angle_gamma   90.00
#
_symmetry.space_group_name_H-M   'P 1'
#
loop_
_entity.id
_entity.type
_entity.pdbx_description
1 polymer ?
#
loop_
_entity_poly.entity_id
_entity_poly.type
_entity_poly.pdbx_seq_one_letter_code
_entity_poly.pdbx_strand_id
1 'polypeptide(L)'
;MLINELPDDCLLSIFDYVNYLGDLINCYKAFYIHPSIIQKVSSIKQLYLQFCSLDDFKRDAHYLPNLERLHIRDEAPCRYYDGPVLEKLKIFELDFSSSRVTDMCYCFHFMDSCPILQSAYIFLGANRFYVDETTKHQCLQDLVIVFADPPRTDWNDLKRLLMKYPNLKHLGLRNASNLNDEHIKQLLHILPNLVLLQADICEEITERAAYYVQDYCKRHGRSIEFYSNENSYEIEYDWPQLSTKQEKISRGFDFMKHCFLKDYWDLPHFLIPVEY
;
A
#
# COMPACT_ATOMS: atom_id res chain seq x y z
N MET A 1 -25.13 21.59 -6.62
CA MET A 1 -23.67 21.59 -6.42
C MET A 1 -23.23 20.16 -6.24
N LEU A 2 -22.57 19.60 -7.24
CA LEU A 2 -21.98 18.27 -7.16
C LEU A 2 -20.72 18.37 -6.31
N ILE A 3 -20.42 17.34 -5.50
CA ILE A 3 -19.19 17.33 -4.67
C ILE A 3 -17.95 17.47 -5.57
N ASN A 4 -18.04 17.00 -6.82
CA ASN A 4 -17.01 17.09 -7.85
C ASN A 4 -16.81 18.50 -8.43
N GLU A 5 -17.66 19.48 -8.08
CA GLU A 5 -17.54 20.87 -8.52
C GLU A 5 -16.92 21.76 -7.44
N LEU A 6 -16.59 21.19 -6.28
CA LEU A 6 -15.97 21.94 -5.19
C LEU A 6 -14.48 22.14 -5.46
N PRO A 7 -13.93 23.32 -5.11
CA PRO A 7 -12.49 23.53 -5.06
C PRO A 7 -11.79 22.51 -4.17
N ASP A 8 -10.58 22.13 -4.53
CA ASP A 8 -9.75 21.17 -3.79
C ASP A 8 -9.67 21.50 -2.28
N ASP A 9 -9.54 22.78 -1.92
CA ASP A 9 -9.50 23.24 -0.53
C ASP A 9 -10.82 22.99 0.23
N CYS A 10 -11.96 23.06 -0.48
CA CYS A 10 -13.27 22.76 0.08
C CYS A 10 -13.48 21.25 0.24
N LEU A 11 -13.00 20.43 -0.71
CA LEU A 11 -12.99 18.98 -0.58
C LEU A 11 -12.13 18.54 0.59
N LEU A 12 -10.92 19.09 0.71
CA LEU A 12 -10.01 18.85 1.84
C LEU A 12 -10.66 19.22 3.16
N SER A 13 -11.31 20.38 3.24
CA SER A 13 -12.05 20.78 4.43
C SER A 13 -13.17 19.79 4.76
N ILE A 14 -13.96 19.35 3.78
CA ILE A 14 -15.04 18.37 4.02
C ILE A 14 -14.47 17.04 4.49
N PHE A 15 -13.40 16.53 3.87
CA PHE A 15 -12.79 15.25 4.24
C PHE A 15 -12.03 15.31 5.58
N ASP A 16 -11.43 16.45 5.92
CA ASP A 16 -10.80 16.67 7.24
C ASP A 16 -11.86 16.68 8.38
N TYR A 17 -13.13 16.97 8.07
CA TYR A 17 -14.25 16.91 9.04
C TYR A 17 -15.06 15.59 8.97
N VAL A 18 -14.99 14.85 7.86
CA VAL A 18 -15.64 13.54 7.70
C VAL A 18 -14.67 12.46 8.17
N ASN A 19 -14.51 12.38 9.49
CA ASN A 19 -13.61 11.42 10.17
C ASN A 19 -14.09 9.97 10.09
N TYR A 20 -15.30 9.71 9.59
CA TYR A 20 -15.88 8.38 9.52
C TYR A 20 -16.74 8.26 8.26
N LEU A 21 -16.48 7.26 7.40
CA LEU A 21 -17.37 6.93 6.28
C LEU A 21 -18.80 6.66 6.78
N GLY A 22 -18.90 6.07 7.98
CA GLY A 22 -20.18 5.89 8.66
C GLY A 22 -20.83 7.21 9.07
N ASP A 23 -20.10 8.29 9.35
CA ASP A 23 -20.72 9.60 9.64
C ASP A 23 -21.22 10.26 8.38
N LEU A 24 -20.50 10.11 7.26
CA LEU A 24 -21.00 10.51 5.95
C LEU A 24 -22.30 9.76 5.64
N ILE A 25 -22.27 8.43 5.75
CA ILE A 25 -23.42 7.56 5.50
C ILE A 25 -24.54 7.80 6.52
N ASN A 26 -24.25 8.06 7.79
CA ASN A 26 -25.24 8.33 8.85
C ASN A 26 -25.87 9.72 8.69
N CYS A 27 -25.09 10.74 8.32
CA CYS A 27 -25.62 12.04 7.89
C CYS A 27 -26.61 11.87 6.75
N TYR A 28 -26.35 10.92 5.84
CA TYR A 28 -27.27 10.57 4.77
C TYR A 28 -28.41 9.61 5.19
N LYS A 29 -28.25 8.75 6.20
CA LYS A 29 -29.32 7.87 6.73
C LYS A 29 -30.38 8.64 7.52
N ALA A 30 -30.02 9.75 8.16
CA ALA A 30 -30.96 10.64 8.84
C ALA A 30 -32.01 11.24 7.88
N PHE A 31 -31.71 11.27 6.58
CA PHE A 31 -32.62 11.64 5.50
C PHE A 31 -32.87 10.41 4.61
N TYR A 32 -33.81 9.52 4.98
CA TYR A 32 -34.31 8.39 4.17
C TYR A 32 -33.48 8.09 2.91
N ILE A 33 -32.49 7.19 3.00
CA ILE A 33 -31.43 6.97 1.98
C ILE A 33 -31.98 7.15 0.57
N HIS A 34 -31.83 8.36 0.04
CA HIS A 34 -32.43 8.72 -1.24
C HIS A 34 -31.61 8.02 -2.34
N PRO A 35 -32.24 7.46 -3.40
CA PRO A 35 -31.52 6.77 -4.47
C PRO A 35 -30.35 7.58 -5.07
N SER A 36 -30.48 8.90 -5.11
CA SER A 36 -29.41 9.80 -5.59
C SER A 36 -28.16 9.81 -4.70
N ILE A 37 -28.28 9.51 -3.40
CA ILE A 37 -27.13 9.40 -2.49
C ILE A 37 -26.41 8.08 -2.75
N ILE A 38 -27.13 6.96 -2.87
CA ILE A 38 -26.55 5.66 -3.22
C ILE A 38 -25.80 5.77 -4.54
N GLN A 39 -26.40 6.43 -5.54
CA GLN A 39 -25.75 6.66 -6.82
C GLN A 39 -24.43 7.45 -6.66
N LYS A 40 -24.42 8.52 -5.87
CA LYS A 40 -23.20 9.30 -5.61
C LYS A 40 -22.13 8.50 -4.87
N VAL A 41 -22.49 7.80 -3.79
CA VAL A 41 -21.55 6.97 -3.02
C VAL A 41 -21.00 5.86 -3.91
N SER A 42 -21.85 5.22 -4.71
CA SER A 42 -21.41 4.18 -5.65
C SER A 42 -20.45 4.69 -6.73
N SER A 43 -20.45 5.98 -7.05
CA SER A 43 -19.55 6.60 -8.02
C SER A 43 -18.17 6.98 -7.45
N ILE A 44 -17.97 6.86 -6.13
CA ILE A 44 -16.70 7.17 -5.48
C ILE A 44 -15.63 6.20 -5.96
N LYS A 45 -14.53 6.76 -6.45
CA LYS A 45 -13.36 6.01 -6.96
C LYS A 45 -12.16 6.05 -6.01
N GLN A 46 -12.10 7.01 -5.11
CA GLN A 46 -11.01 7.14 -4.16
C GLN A 46 -11.56 7.46 -2.79
N LEU A 47 -11.01 6.81 -1.78
CA LEU A 47 -11.41 7.04 -0.40
C LEU A 47 -10.17 7.12 0.49
N TYR A 48 -10.06 8.23 1.20
CA TYR A 48 -9.11 8.44 2.28
C TYR A 48 -9.88 8.42 3.59
N LEU A 49 -9.49 7.53 4.51
CA LEU A 49 -10.10 7.40 5.83
C LEU A 49 -9.03 7.63 6.89
N GLN A 50 -9.22 8.67 7.68
CA GLN A 50 -8.42 8.94 8.86
C GLN A 50 -9.14 8.40 10.10
N PHE A 51 -8.39 7.81 11.03
CA PHE A 51 -8.95 7.33 12.30
C PHE A 51 -10.06 6.27 12.12
N CYS A 52 -9.93 5.45 11.08
CA CYS A 52 -10.89 4.40 10.74
C CYS A 52 -10.14 3.09 10.60
N SER A 53 -10.73 2.01 11.10
CA SER A 53 -10.18 0.68 10.89
C SER A 53 -10.64 0.04 9.59
N LEU A 54 -9.90 -0.98 9.15
CA LEU A 54 -10.35 -1.81 8.04
C LEU A 54 -11.69 -2.50 8.34
N ASP A 55 -11.98 -2.78 9.62
CA ASP A 55 -13.27 -3.29 10.08
C ASP A 55 -14.40 -2.27 9.95
N ASP A 56 -14.11 -0.98 10.18
CA ASP A 56 -15.09 0.09 9.97
C ASP A 56 -15.42 0.22 8.48
N PHE A 57 -14.39 0.25 7.63
CA PHE A 57 -14.56 0.28 6.18
C PHE A 57 -15.40 -0.90 5.68
N LYS A 58 -15.12 -2.11 6.18
CA LYS A 58 -15.82 -3.34 5.82
C LYS A 58 -17.34 -3.25 5.95
N ARG A 59 -17.87 -2.53 6.96
CA ARG A 59 -19.31 -2.38 7.20
C ARG A 59 -20.06 -1.67 6.08
N ASP A 60 -19.38 -0.80 5.36
CA ASP A 60 -19.95 0.08 4.34
C ASP A 60 -19.35 -0.17 2.94
N ALA A 61 -18.42 -1.11 2.81
CA ALA A 61 -17.72 -1.43 1.56
C ALA A 61 -18.67 -1.79 0.40
N HIS A 62 -19.84 -2.38 0.68
CA HIS A 62 -20.83 -2.74 -0.36
C HIS A 62 -21.49 -1.53 -1.03
N TYR A 63 -21.38 -0.34 -0.44
CA TYR A 63 -21.83 0.91 -1.08
C TYR A 63 -20.80 1.50 -2.06
N LEU A 64 -19.59 0.94 -2.11
CA LEU A 64 -18.45 1.49 -2.86
C LEU A 64 -17.96 0.53 -3.96
N PRO A 65 -18.84 0.03 -4.87
CA PRO A 65 -18.46 -0.97 -5.87
C PRO A 65 -17.48 -0.45 -6.93
N ASN A 66 -17.28 0.87 -7.05
CA ASN A 66 -16.39 1.49 -8.04
C ASN A 66 -15.08 2.03 -7.45
N LEU A 67 -14.75 1.65 -6.21
CA LEU A 67 -13.54 2.12 -5.56
C LEU A 67 -12.29 1.61 -6.29
N GLU A 68 -11.44 2.55 -6.71
CA GLU A 68 -10.17 2.30 -7.41
C GLU A 68 -8.95 2.52 -6.50
N ARG A 69 -9.07 3.36 -5.47
CA ARG A 69 -8.01 3.60 -4.46
C ARG A 69 -8.58 3.71 -3.06
N LEU A 70 -7.93 3.05 -2.11
CA LEU A 70 -8.29 3.07 -0.70
C LEU A 70 -7.06 3.39 0.13
N HIS A 71 -7.12 4.46 0.89
CA HIS A 71 -6.11 4.86 1.85
C HIS A 71 -6.75 4.86 3.24
N ILE A 72 -6.22 4.04 4.15
CA ILE A 72 -6.72 3.92 5.53
C ILE A 72 -5.59 4.17 6.52
N ARG A 73 -5.79 5.13 7.40
CA ARG A 73 -4.99 5.28 8.62
C ARG A 73 -5.71 4.59 9.78
N ASP A 74 -5.25 3.39 10.14
CA ASP A 74 -5.92 2.52 11.10
C ASP A 74 -5.56 2.88 12.55
N GLU A 75 -6.57 2.93 13.42
CA GLU A 75 -6.43 3.10 14.87
C GLU A 75 -6.75 1.84 15.68
N ALA A 76 -7.21 0.76 15.03
CA ALA A 76 -7.72 -0.45 15.67
C ALA A 76 -7.09 -1.70 15.05
N PRO A 77 -7.30 -2.91 15.61
CA PRO A 77 -6.70 -4.11 15.06
C PRO A 77 -7.32 -4.46 13.69
N CYS A 78 -6.48 -4.70 12.68
CA CYS A 78 -6.87 -5.19 11.37
C CYS A 78 -7.34 -6.65 11.48
N ARG A 79 -8.66 -6.90 11.54
CA ARG A 79 -9.22 -8.25 11.59
C ARG A 79 -9.49 -8.83 10.21
N TYR A 80 -9.93 -10.09 10.21
CA TYR A 80 -10.30 -10.83 9.01
C TYR A 80 -11.39 -10.12 8.20
N TYR A 81 -11.13 -9.92 6.90
CA TYR A 81 -12.05 -9.26 5.99
C TYR A 81 -13.01 -10.27 5.33
N ASP A 82 -14.27 -10.28 5.74
CA ASP A 82 -15.34 -11.06 5.10
C ASP A 82 -16.35 -10.19 4.31
N GLY A 83 -15.92 -8.96 3.95
CA GLY A 83 -16.71 -8.02 3.16
C GLY A 83 -16.77 -8.38 1.67
N PRO A 84 -17.40 -7.52 0.84
CA PRO A 84 -17.49 -7.74 -0.59
C PRO A 84 -16.13 -7.71 -1.28
N VAL A 85 -16.01 -8.44 -2.39
CA VAL A 85 -14.84 -8.35 -3.28
C VAL A 85 -14.78 -6.96 -3.91
N LEU A 86 -13.63 -6.30 -3.83
CA LEU A 86 -13.41 -4.97 -4.40
C LEU A 86 -12.86 -5.10 -5.83
N GLU A 87 -13.75 -5.40 -6.78
CA GLU A 87 -13.39 -5.74 -8.16
C GLU A 87 -12.61 -4.67 -8.93
N LYS A 88 -12.64 -3.41 -8.47
CA LYS A 88 -12.00 -2.27 -9.15
C LYS A 88 -10.83 -1.66 -8.40
N LEU A 89 -10.50 -2.16 -7.21
CA LEU A 89 -9.45 -1.56 -6.38
C LEU A 89 -8.07 -1.85 -6.97
N LYS A 90 -7.33 -0.79 -7.30
CA LYS A 90 -6.00 -0.82 -7.93
C LYS A 90 -4.88 -0.42 -6.98
N ILE A 91 -5.14 0.51 -6.06
CA ILE A 91 -4.16 1.01 -5.09
C ILE A 91 -4.73 0.85 -3.68
N PHE A 92 -3.94 0.25 -2.79
CA PHE A 92 -4.28 0.10 -1.38
C PHE A 92 -3.16 0.62 -0.48
N GLU A 93 -3.48 1.56 0.39
CA GLU A 93 -2.55 2.15 1.36
C GLU A 93 -3.13 1.95 2.76
N LEU A 94 -2.33 1.38 3.65
CA LEU A 94 -2.73 1.09 5.02
C LEU A 94 -1.63 1.44 6.01
N ASP A 95 -1.98 2.24 7.00
CA ASP A 95 -1.17 2.43 8.21
C ASP A 95 -1.71 1.62 9.37
N PHE A 96 -0.92 0.64 9.80
CA PHE A 96 -1.21 -0.23 10.94
C PHE A 96 -0.30 0.04 12.15
N SER A 97 0.12 1.30 12.34
CA SER A 97 1.01 1.75 13.41
C SER A 97 0.41 1.70 14.82
N SER A 98 -0.91 1.79 14.95
CA SER A 98 -1.64 1.79 16.23
C SER A 98 -1.79 0.42 16.89
N SER A 99 -1.36 -0.64 16.19
CA SER A 99 -1.52 -2.02 16.63
C SER A 99 -0.63 -2.37 17.82
N ARG A 100 -1.13 -3.25 18.70
CA ARG A 100 -0.34 -3.78 19.80
C ARG A 100 0.62 -4.84 19.26
N VAL A 101 1.72 -5.03 19.98
CA VAL A 101 2.75 -6.07 19.75
C VAL A 101 2.14 -7.48 19.56
N THR A 102 1.00 -7.78 20.18
CA THR A 102 0.32 -9.08 20.12
C THR A 102 -0.66 -9.23 18.95
N ASP A 103 -0.99 -8.13 18.27
CA ASP A 103 -2.02 -8.12 17.25
C ASP A 103 -1.53 -8.85 16.00
N MET A 104 -2.47 -9.55 15.35
CA MET A 104 -2.24 -10.20 14.06
C MET A 104 -2.85 -9.30 12.99
N CYS A 105 -2.04 -8.87 12.03
CA CYS A 105 -2.50 -8.07 10.90
C CYS A 105 -3.09 -8.96 9.80
N TYR A 106 -4.30 -8.65 9.34
CA TYR A 106 -4.97 -9.35 8.23
C TYR A 106 -5.00 -8.53 6.93
N CYS A 107 -4.19 -7.48 6.80
CA CYS A 107 -4.19 -6.61 5.61
C CYS A 107 -3.87 -7.36 4.31
N PHE A 108 -2.98 -8.35 4.36
CA PHE A 108 -2.63 -9.16 3.19
C PHE A 108 -3.76 -10.12 2.79
N HIS A 109 -4.60 -10.53 3.74
CA HIS A 109 -5.83 -11.27 3.44
C HIS A 109 -6.89 -10.36 2.82
N PHE A 110 -6.98 -9.10 3.26
CA PHE A 110 -7.81 -8.11 2.57
C PHE A 110 -7.37 -7.89 1.12
N MET A 111 -6.06 -7.84 0.85
CA MET A 111 -5.55 -7.75 -0.52
C MET A 111 -6.01 -8.94 -1.40
N ASP A 112 -6.21 -10.13 -0.84
CA ASP A 112 -6.78 -11.27 -1.57
C ASP A 112 -8.22 -11.02 -2.06
N SER A 113 -8.94 -10.08 -1.44
CA SER A 113 -10.30 -9.66 -1.85
C SER A 113 -10.31 -8.58 -2.94
N CYS A 114 -9.14 -8.23 -3.49
CA CYS A 114 -8.96 -7.14 -4.46
C CYS A 114 -8.30 -7.68 -5.74
N PRO A 115 -9.02 -8.39 -6.63
CA PRO A 115 -8.43 -9.23 -7.68
C PRO A 115 -7.59 -8.49 -8.72
N ILE A 116 -7.77 -7.17 -8.87
CA ILE A 116 -7.02 -6.34 -9.82
C ILE A 116 -6.01 -5.41 -9.14
N LEU A 117 -5.74 -5.59 -7.85
CA LEU A 117 -4.84 -4.72 -7.09
C LEU A 117 -3.45 -4.70 -7.73
N GLN A 118 -2.96 -3.50 -8.05
CA GLN A 118 -1.71 -3.30 -8.79
C GLN A 118 -0.60 -2.85 -7.85
N SER A 119 -0.95 -2.01 -6.88
CA SER A 119 0.03 -1.37 -6.01
C SER A 119 -0.46 -1.33 -4.56
N ALA A 120 0.46 -1.52 -3.62
CA ALA A 120 0.15 -1.41 -2.19
C ALA A 120 1.27 -0.74 -1.38
N TYR A 121 0.87 0.04 -0.38
CA TYR A 121 1.75 0.59 0.65
C TYR A 121 1.24 0.18 2.02
N ILE A 122 2.03 -0.58 2.77
CA ILE A 122 1.62 -1.09 4.09
C ILE A 122 2.65 -0.65 5.13
N PHE A 123 2.22 0.15 6.11
CA PHE A 123 2.98 0.37 7.33
C PHE A 123 2.56 -0.68 8.37
N LEU A 124 3.48 -1.56 8.76
CA LEU A 124 3.25 -2.65 9.70
C LEU A 124 3.79 -2.29 11.09
N GLY A 125 2.89 -1.82 11.97
CA GLY A 125 3.18 -1.69 13.40
C GLY A 125 3.18 -3.03 14.15
N ALA A 126 2.43 -4.02 13.65
CA ALA A 126 2.30 -5.31 14.30
C ALA A 126 3.49 -6.23 14.00
N ASN A 127 3.73 -7.16 14.92
CA ASN A 127 4.82 -8.13 14.78
C ASN A 127 4.44 -9.35 13.93
N ARG A 128 3.15 -9.58 13.70
CA ARG A 128 2.63 -10.77 13.04
C ARG A 128 1.57 -10.37 12.03
N PHE A 129 1.58 -11.04 10.89
CA PHE A 129 0.52 -10.93 9.90
C PHE A 129 0.10 -12.32 9.41
N TYR A 130 -1.14 -12.41 8.96
CA TYR A 130 -1.69 -13.60 8.37
C TYR A 130 -1.41 -13.64 6.87
N VAL A 131 -1.00 -14.81 6.38
CA VAL A 131 -0.76 -15.09 4.95
C VAL A 131 -1.56 -16.32 4.58
N ASP A 132 -2.50 -16.17 3.64
CA ASP A 132 -3.10 -17.32 2.97
C ASP A 132 -2.16 -17.82 1.86
N GLU A 133 -1.50 -18.95 2.09
CA GLU A 133 -0.55 -19.53 1.14
C GLU A 133 -1.22 -20.25 -0.04
N THR A 134 -2.53 -20.47 0.02
CA THR A 134 -3.28 -21.17 -1.02
C THR A 134 -3.59 -20.28 -2.22
N THR A 135 -3.49 -18.96 -2.06
CA THR A 135 -3.79 -17.97 -3.09
C THR A 135 -2.51 -17.36 -3.68
N LYS A 136 -2.57 -17.03 -4.97
CA LYS A 136 -1.57 -16.20 -5.65
C LYS A 136 -2.25 -14.96 -6.18
N HIS A 137 -1.63 -13.81 -5.95
CA HIS A 137 -2.16 -12.52 -6.39
C HIS A 137 -1.35 -12.04 -7.61
N GLN A 138 -1.87 -12.32 -8.80
CA GLN A 138 -1.15 -12.15 -10.07
C GLN A 138 -1.03 -10.70 -10.56
N CYS A 139 -1.86 -9.78 -10.06
CA CYS A 139 -1.92 -8.41 -10.58
C CYS A 139 -0.96 -7.44 -9.87
N LEU A 140 -0.48 -7.79 -8.66
CA LEU A 140 0.32 -6.89 -7.83
C LEU A 140 1.71 -6.75 -8.44
N GLN A 141 2.11 -5.50 -8.71
CA GLN A 141 3.38 -5.13 -9.33
C GLN A 141 4.23 -4.26 -8.41
N ASP A 142 3.61 -3.43 -7.57
CA ASP A 142 4.32 -2.49 -6.71
C ASP A 142 3.94 -2.72 -5.25
N LEU A 143 4.93 -2.89 -4.38
CA LEU A 143 4.69 -3.12 -2.97
C LEU A 143 5.72 -2.36 -2.14
N VAL A 144 5.25 -1.54 -1.22
CA VAL A 144 6.06 -0.95 -0.15
C VAL A 144 5.58 -1.52 1.17
N ILE A 145 6.51 -2.07 1.95
CA ILE A 145 6.28 -2.48 3.34
C ILE A 145 7.25 -1.68 4.22
N VAL A 146 6.69 -0.95 5.17
CA VAL A 146 7.46 -0.26 6.21
C VAL A 146 7.23 -0.99 7.52
N PHE A 147 8.31 -1.40 8.18
CA PHE A 147 8.21 -2.05 9.49
C PHE A 147 8.34 -1.00 10.61
N ALA A 148 7.63 -1.21 11.71
CA ALA A 148 7.93 -0.50 12.95
C ALA A 148 9.29 -0.97 13.52
N ASP A 149 10.05 -0.03 14.07
CA ASP A 149 11.37 -0.28 14.66
C ASP A 149 11.25 -0.64 16.17
N PRO A 150 11.84 -1.75 16.65
CA PRO A 150 12.55 -2.77 15.89
C PRO A 150 11.59 -3.69 15.11
N PRO A 151 11.94 -4.08 13.87
CA PRO A 151 11.17 -5.05 13.11
C PRO A 151 11.23 -6.39 13.81
N ARG A 152 10.06 -7.00 13.98
CA ARG A 152 9.93 -8.32 14.63
C ARG A 152 9.30 -9.38 13.73
N THR A 153 9.05 -9.02 12.48
CA THR A 153 8.53 -9.93 11.47
C THR A 153 9.56 -11.02 11.19
N ASP A 154 9.16 -12.29 11.26
CA ASP A 154 10.03 -13.41 10.89
C ASP A 154 10.28 -13.43 9.37
N TRP A 155 11.51 -13.72 8.96
CA TRP A 155 11.86 -13.82 7.54
C TRP A 155 11.01 -14.85 6.78
N ASN A 156 10.68 -15.99 7.40
CA ASN A 156 9.89 -17.01 6.72
C ASN A 156 8.46 -16.54 6.47
N ASP A 157 7.90 -15.72 7.36
CA ASP A 157 6.59 -15.10 7.15
C ASP A 157 6.63 -14.09 6.00
N LEU A 158 7.65 -13.23 5.95
CA LEU A 158 7.85 -12.32 4.81
C LEU A 158 8.08 -13.08 3.50
N LYS A 159 8.86 -14.17 3.53
CA LYS A 159 9.08 -15.04 2.36
C LYS A 159 7.78 -15.68 1.87
N ARG A 160 6.97 -16.25 2.77
CA ARG A 160 5.65 -16.82 2.45
C ARG A 160 4.73 -15.79 1.81
N LEU A 161 4.72 -14.57 2.36
CA LEU A 161 3.97 -13.45 1.81
C LEU A 161 4.43 -13.11 0.38
N LEU A 162 5.73 -12.87 0.17
CA LEU A 162 6.24 -12.43 -1.12
C LEU A 162 6.08 -13.49 -2.22
N MET A 163 6.13 -14.78 -1.87
CA MET A 163 5.80 -15.86 -2.81
C MET A 163 4.38 -15.79 -3.36
N LYS A 164 3.46 -15.02 -2.75
CA LYS A 164 2.10 -14.78 -3.30
C LYS A 164 2.08 -13.85 -4.50
N TYR A 165 3.13 -13.06 -4.72
CA TYR A 165 3.17 -11.98 -5.71
C TYR A 165 4.18 -12.27 -6.83
N PRO A 166 3.94 -13.27 -7.70
CA PRO A 166 4.91 -13.71 -8.69
C PRO A 166 5.24 -12.66 -9.77
N ASN A 167 4.38 -11.66 -9.96
CA ASN A 167 4.55 -10.59 -10.95
C ASN A 167 5.01 -9.26 -10.34
N LEU A 168 5.46 -9.28 -9.08
CA LEU A 168 5.99 -8.09 -8.41
C LEU A 168 7.23 -7.58 -9.15
N LYS A 169 7.23 -6.28 -9.46
CA LYS A 169 8.29 -5.57 -10.19
C LYS A 169 9.06 -4.60 -9.30
N HIS A 170 8.38 -3.92 -8.39
CA HIS A 170 8.99 -2.92 -7.54
C HIS A 170 8.68 -3.24 -6.07
N LEU A 171 9.72 -3.43 -5.27
CA LEU A 171 9.61 -3.77 -3.86
C LEU A 171 10.41 -2.78 -3.02
N GLY A 172 9.74 -2.10 -2.10
CA GLY A 172 10.36 -1.33 -1.02
C GLY A 172 10.18 -2.03 0.32
N LEU A 173 11.27 -2.38 0.98
CA LEU A 173 11.31 -2.89 2.34
C LEU A 173 12.04 -1.86 3.20
N ARG A 174 11.32 -1.13 4.05
CA ARG A 174 11.88 -0.05 4.87
C ARG A 174 11.88 -0.40 6.35
N ASN A 175 12.91 0.03 7.07
CA ASN A 175 13.13 -0.28 8.48
C ASN A 175 13.18 -1.79 8.74
N ALA A 176 13.70 -2.55 7.78
CA ALA A 176 13.78 -4.00 7.86
C ALA A 176 15.15 -4.44 8.41
N SER A 177 15.56 -3.89 9.56
CA SER A 177 16.87 -4.12 10.21
C SER A 177 17.20 -5.58 10.53
N ASN A 178 16.22 -6.49 10.47
CA ASN A 178 16.42 -7.93 10.57
C ASN A 178 16.73 -8.64 9.23
N LEU A 179 16.78 -7.90 8.12
CA LEU A 179 17.20 -8.41 6.82
C LEU A 179 18.72 -8.34 6.66
N ASN A 180 19.28 -9.35 5.98
CA ASN A 180 20.70 -9.48 5.71
C ASN A 180 20.93 -9.96 4.27
N ASP A 181 22.21 -10.05 3.88
CA ASP A 181 22.61 -10.46 2.53
C ASP A 181 21.96 -11.79 2.07
N GLU A 182 21.83 -12.79 2.93
CA GLU A 182 21.24 -14.09 2.57
C GLU A 182 19.73 -13.99 2.28
N HIS A 183 19.03 -13.10 2.97
CA HIS A 183 17.63 -12.80 2.70
C HIS A 183 17.47 -12.14 1.32
N ILE A 184 18.36 -11.22 0.95
CA ILE A 184 18.39 -10.61 -0.39
C ILE A 184 18.62 -11.67 -1.47
N LYS A 185 19.56 -12.60 -1.27
CA LYS A 185 19.79 -13.71 -2.21
C LYS A 185 18.51 -14.54 -2.43
N GLN A 186 17.81 -14.87 -1.35
CA GLN A 186 16.57 -15.63 -1.42
C GLN A 186 15.45 -14.84 -2.15
N LEU A 187 15.33 -13.52 -1.91
CA LEU A 187 14.39 -12.63 -2.60
C LEU A 187 14.49 -12.71 -4.12
N LEU A 188 15.71 -12.71 -4.66
CA LEU A 188 15.90 -12.75 -6.12
C LEU A 188 15.38 -14.04 -6.77
N HIS A 189 15.31 -15.13 -6.01
CA HIS A 189 14.78 -16.42 -6.47
C HIS A 189 13.25 -16.49 -6.36
N ILE A 190 12.66 -15.88 -5.32
CA ILE A 190 11.21 -15.89 -5.13
C ILE A 190 10.47 -14.88 -6.01
N LEU A 191 11.14 -13.80 -6.45
CA LEU A 191 10.57 -12.73 -7.27
C LEU A 191 11.23 -12.69 -8.66
N PRO A 192 10.74 -13.49 -9.63
CA PRO A 192 11.36 -13.62 -10.95
C PRO A 192 11.22 -12.37 -11.82
N ASN A 193 10.22 -11.53 -11.56
CA ASN A 193 9.91 -10.33 -12.35
C ASN A 193 10.37 -9.02 -11.69
N LEU A 194 11.09 -9.10 -10.58
CA LEU A 194 11.60 -7.93 -9.87
C LEU A 194 12.53 -7.12 -10.78
N VAL A 195 12.32 -5.80 -10.79
CA VAL A 195 13.06 -4.76 -11.54
C VAL A 195 13.70 -3.77 -10.58
N LEU A 196 13.04 -3.45 -9.46
CA LEU A 196 13.56 -2.53 -8.45
C LEU A 196 13.39 -3.14 -7.05
N LEU A 197 14.47 -3.10 -6.27
CA LEU A 197 14.48 -3.47 -4.87
C LEU A 197 15.11 -2.35 -4.04
N GLN A 198 14.32 -1.72 -3.19
CA GLN A 198 14.78 -0.78 -2.17
C GLN A 198 14.72 -1.49 -0.81
N ALA A 199 15.86 -1.57 -0.11
CA ALA A 199 15.99 -2.18 1.21
C ALA A 199 16.70 -1.21 2.16
N ASP A 200 15.92 -0.34 2.80
CA ASP A 200 16.44 0.78 3.59
C ASP A 200 16.44 0.47 5.08
N ILE A 201 17.45 1.00 5.78
CA ILE A 201 17.64 0.86 7.22
C ILE A 201 17.71 -0.63 7.58
N CYS A 202 18.59 -1.32 6.86
CA CYS A 202 18.85 -2.76 7.00
C CYS A 202 20.32 -2.97 7.38
N GLU A 203 20.65 -2.83 8.68
CA GLU A 203 22.05 -2.78 9.15
C GLU A 203 22.91 -4.00 8.76
N GLU A 204 22.29 -5.17 8.60
CA GLU A 204 22.98 -6.40 8.21
C GLU A 204 23.07 -6.63 6.69
N ILE A 205 22.54 -5.70 5.87
CA ILE A 205 22.75 -5.68 4.42
C ILE A 205 24.03 -4.90 4.13
N THR A 206 24.99 -5.59 3.52
CA THR A 206 26.31 -5.03 3.18
C THR A 206 26.47 -4.83 1.67
N GLU A 207 27.56 -4.19 1.26
CA GLU A 207 27.97 -4.06 -0.15
C GLU A 207 28.04 -5.41 -0.91
N ARG A 208 28.20 -6.53 -0.19
CA ARG A 208 28.22 -7.88 -0.79
C ARG A 208 26.86 -8.27 -1.39
N ALA A 209 25.75 -7.77 -0.83
CA ALA A 209 24.44 -7.97 -1.42
C ALA A 209 24.36 -7.34 -2.81
N ALA A 210 24.86 -6.11 -2.98
CA ALA A 210 24.88 -5.43 -4.27
C ALA A 210 25.73 -6.19 -5.31
N TYR A 211 26.92 -6.66 -4.92
CA TYR A 211 27.74 -7.50 -5.79
C TYR A 211 27.01 -8.78 -6.21
N TYR A 212 26.33 -9.44 -5.27
CA TYR A 212 25.55 -10.64 -5.56
C TYR A 212 24.40 -10.35 -6.53
N VAL A 213 23.64 -9.27 -6.32
CA VAL A 213 22.54 -8.87 -7.22
C VAL A 213 23.07 -8.67 -8.64
N GLN A 214 24.20 -7.97 -8.81
CA GLN A 214 24.82 -7.77 -10.12
C GLN A 214 25.26 -9.08 -10.78
N ASP A 215 25.93 -9.96 -10.04
CA ASP A 215 26.37 -11.27 -10.55
C ASP A 215 25.19 -12.17 -10.91
N TYR A 216 24.15 -12.21 -10.07
CA TYR A 216 22.90 -12.91 -10.35
C TYR A 216 22.24 -12.39 -11.63
N CYS A 217 22.12 -11.06 -11.77
CA CYS A 217 21.58 -10.42 -12.97
C CYS A 217 22.34 -10.81 -14.24
N LYS A 218 23.68 -10.80 -14.20
CA LYS A 218 24.54 -11.22 -15.31
C LYS A 218 24.32 -12.68 -15.71
N ARG A 219 24.19 -13.59 -14.74
CA ARG A 219 24.01 -15.03 -14.99
C ARG A 219 22.62 -15.37 -15.52
N HIS A 220 21.60 -14.64 -15.09
CA HIS A 220 20.20 -14.93 -15.39
C HIS A 220 19.58 -14.02 -16.46
N GLY A 221 20.36 -13.10 -17.04
CA GLY A 221 19.87 -12.16 -18.06
C GLY A 221 18.81 -11.20 -17.52
N ARG A 222 18.96 -10.77 -16.25
CA ARG A 222 18.05 -9.85 -15.57
C ARG A 222 18.70 -8.48 -15.40
N SER A 223 17.86 -7.47 -15.14
CA SER A 223 18.28 -6.15 -14.68
C SER A 223 17.47 -5.81 -13.44
N ILE A 224 18.13 -5.65 -12.30
CA ILE A 224 17.50 -5.31 -11.02
C ILE A 224 18.26 -4.13 -10.46
N GLU A 225 17.59 -2.99 -10.34
CA GLU A 225 18.12 -1.83 -9.62
C GLU A 225 17.97 -2.09 -8.13
N PHE A 226 19.10 -2.11 -7.41
CA PHE A 226 19.15 -2.43 -5.99
C PHE A 226 19.73 -1.28 -5.19
N TYR A 227 18.92 -0.75 -4.29
CA TYR A 227 19.26 0.35 -3.40
C TYR A 227 19.12 -0.13 -1.96
N SER A 228 20.17 0.09 -1.16
CA SER A 228 20.21 -0.24 0.26
C SER A 228 21.14 0.69 1.01
N ASN A 229 20.68 1.20 2.15
CA ASN A 229 21.43 2.03 3.09
C ASN A 229 22.28 3.13 2.41
N GLU A 230 23.53 2.82 2.08
CA GLU A 230 24.54 3.75 1.59
C GLU A 230 24.24 4.32 0.20
N ASN A 231 23.49 3.63 -0.66
CA ASN A 231 23.15 4.12 -1.99
C ASN A 231 21.66 4.44 -2.16
N SER A 232 20.88 4.47 -1.07
CA SER A 232 19.43 4.71 -1.14
C SER A 232 19.06 6.05 -1.76
N TYR A 233 19.91 7.07 -1.66
CA TYR A 233 19.68 8.38 -2.29
C TYR A 233 19.84 8.37 -3.81
N GLU A 234 20.53 7.37 -4.39
CA GLU A 234 20.75 7.27 -5.83
C GLU A 234 19.44 7.04 -6.60
N ILE A 235 18.44 6.43 -5.94
CA ILE A 235 17.13 6.15 -6.53
C ILE A 235 16.44 7.40 -7.07
N GLU A 236 16.61 8.56 -6.42
CA GLU A 236 16.01 9.83 -6.88
C GLU A 236 16.64 10.32 -8.19
N TYR A 237 17.90 9.97 -8.45
CA TYR A 237 18.62 10.34 -9.66
C TYR A 237 18.35 9.35 -10.80
N ASP A 238 18.34 8.06 -10.49
CA ASP A 238 18.11 6.99 -11.48
C ASP A 238 16.64 6.91 -11.89
N TRP A 239 15.73 7.29 -11.00
CA TRP A 239 14.28 7.30 -11.21
C TRP A 239 13.68 8.71 -10.99
N PRO A 240 14.03 9.71 -11.82
CA PRO A 240 13.63 11.10 -11.63
C PRO A 240 12.11 11.34 -11.77
N GLN A 241 11.37 10.33 -12.25
CA GLN A 241 9.91 10.32 -12.28
C GLN A 241 9.27 10.04 -10.92
N LEU A 242 10.00 9.45 -9.97
CA LEU A 242 9.50 9.20 -8.61
C LEU A 242 9.60 10.49 -7.80
N SER A 243 8.56 10.82 -7.05
CA SER A 243 8.48 12.07 -6.29
C SER A 243 8.56 11.82 -4.79
N THR A 244 9.47 12.54 -4.12
CA THR A 244 9.53 12.66 -2.66
C THR A 244 8.75 13.87 -2.14
N LYS A 245 8.16 14.69 -3.04
CA LYS A 245 7.46 15.91 -2.65
C LYS A 245 6.17 15.60 -1.88
N GLN A 246 6.05 16.14 -0.68
CA GLN A 246 4.82 16.08 0.12
C GLN A 246 3.71 16.91 -0.54
N GLU A 247 2.61 16.25 -0.87
CA GLU A 247 1.44 16.86 -1.53
C GLU A 247 0.18 16.14 -1.04
N LYS A 248 -0.82 16.86 -0.55
CA LYS A 248 -2.10 16.26 -0.17
C LYS A 248 -2.92 15.78 -1.37
N ILE A 249 -2.75 16.45 -2.51
CA ILE A 249 -3.40 16.13 -3.78
C ILE A 249 -2.32 16.12 -4.86
N SER A 250 -2.22 15.02 -5.58
CA SER A 250 -1.32 14.91 -6.72
C SER A 250 -2.10 14.63 -8.01
N ARG A 251 -1.57 15.10 -9.14
CA ARG A 251 -2.15 14.85 -10.47
C ARG A 251 -1.47 13.65 -11.12
N GLY A 252 -2.27 12.66 -11.52
CA GLY A 252 -1.84 11.39 -12.06
C GLY A 252 -2.19 10.23 -11.13
N PHE A 253 -2.82 9.20 -11.67
CA PHE A 253 -3.14 7.96 -10.95
C PHE A 253 -1.96 6.97 -11.09
N ASP A 254 -0.83 7.33 -10.50
CA ASP A 254 0.45 6.58 -10.60
C ASP A 254 1.07 6.39 -9.21
N PHE A 255 1.06 5.15 -8.74
CA PHE A 255 1.60 4.79 -7.43
C PHE A 255 3.13 4.98 -7.35
N MET A 256 3.86 4.57 -8.39
CA MET A 256 5.32 4.68 -8.39
C MET A 256 5.72 6.15 -8.25
N LYS A 257 5.12 7.01 -9.06
CA LYS A 257 5.41 8.45 -9.01
C LYS A 257 5.03 9.10 -7.68
N HIS A 258 3.86 8.79 -7.14
CA HIS A 258 3.25 9.59 -6.08
C HIS A 258 3.31 8.98 -4.68
N CYS A 259 3.68 7.71 -4.55
CA CYS A 259 3.65 6.97 -3.29
C CYS A 259 4.97 6.22 -2.99
N PHE A 260 5.62 5.62 -3.98
CA PHE A 260 6.69 4.63 -3.75
C PHE A 260 7.87 5.12 -2.90
N LEU A 261 8.34 6.35 -3.09
CA LEU A 261 9.46 6.93 -2.32
C LEU A 261 9.03 7.73 -1.08
N LYS A 262 7.74 7.98 -0.89
CA LYS A 262 7.26 8.82 0.22
C LYS A 262 7.15 8.02 1.51
N ASP A 263 7.29 8.70 2.62
CA ASP A 263 6.84 8.16 3.91
C ASP A 263 5.31 8.12 3.95
N TYR A 264 4.75 7.24 4.78
CA TYR A 264 3.31 7.05 4.85
C TYR A 264 2.55 8.37 5.08
N TRP A 265 3.08 9.20 5.97
CA TRP A 265 2.48 10.50 6.35
C TRP A 265 2.52 11.55 5.24
N ASP A 266 3.32 11.32 4.20
CA ASP A 266 3.49 12.22 3.06
C ASP A 266 2.74 11.74 1.81
N LEU A 267 2.08 10.58 1.91
CA LEU A 267 1.24 10.05 0.85
C LEU A 267 0.07 11.00 0.57
N PRO A 268 -0.27 11.23 -0.71
CA PRO A 268 -1.38 12.10 -1.06
C PRO A 268 -2.71 11.49 -0.60
N HIS A 269 -3.62 12.32 -0.12
CA HIS A 269 -4.99 11.88 0.16
C HIS A 269 -5.71 11.51 -1.15
N PHE A 270 -5.43 12.23 -2.25
CA PHE A 270 -6.06 12.02 -3.56
C PHE A 270 -5.07 12.05 -4.74
N LEU A 271 -5.31 11.17 -5.70
CA LEU A 271 -4.58 11.10 -6.98
C LEU A 271 -5.53 11.43 -8.13
N ILE A 272 -5.63 12.71 -8.53
CA ILE A 272 -6.58 13.14 -9.56
C ILE A 272 -6.14 12.57 -10.92
N PRO A 273 -6.94 11.72 -11.58
CA PRO A 273 -6.61 11.23 -12.92
C PRO A 273 -6.47 12.39 -13.90
N VAL A 274 -5.48 12.31 -14.79
CA VAL A 274 -5.36 13.26 -15.90
C VAL A 274 -6.33 12.80 -16.99
N GLU A 275 -7.41 13.54 -17.20
CA GLU A 275 -8.26 13.37 -18.38
C GLU A 275 -7.53 13.99 -19.58
N TYR A 276 -7.29 13.19 -20.61
CA TYR A 276 -6.76 13.65 -21.90
C TYR A 276 -7.89 13.91 -22.88
#